data_AF-A0AAW6SEC5-F1
#
_entry.id   AF-A0AAW6SEC5-F1
#
_cell.length_a   1.000
_cell.length_b   1.000
_cell.length_c   1.000
_cell.angle_alpha   90.00
_cell.angle_beta   90.00
_cell.angle_gamma   90.00
#
_symmetry.space_group_name_H-M   'P 1'
#
loop_
_entity.id
_entity.type
_entity.pdbx_description
1 polymer ?
#
loop_
_entity_poly.entity_id
_entity_poly.type
_entity_poly.pdbx_seq_one_letter_code
_entity_poly.pdbx_strand_id
1 'polypeptide(L)'
;KKGRSVLGQAEEVAMRAGGWQKARMEQQMYEWFGRVPQFIITLAADYCSQCSDLEFCALIEHELYHICQATDEFGAPKFTQEGLPKLKLRGHDVEEFVGVVRRYGASRDVQEMIDAANQPAEVAHLDIARACGTCMLRLA
;
A
#
# COMPACT_ATOMS: atom_id res chain seq x y z
N LYS A 1 15.45 10.75 7.96
CA LYS A 1 14.46 10.30 6.96
C LYS A 1 14.79 10.95 5.62
N LYS A 2 15.74 10.39 4.86
CA LYS A 2 16.10 10.85 3.52
C LYS A 2 15.47 9.87 2.50
N GLY A 3 14.68 10.40 1.56
CA GLY A 3 14.80 9.96 0.17
C GLY A 3 13.82 8.95 -0.41
N ARG A 4 12.69 8.59 0.23
CA ARG A 4 11.62 7.89 -0.52
C ARG A 4 10.64 8.93 -1.06
N SER A 5 10.71 9.20 -2.36
CA SER A 5 9.70 9.98 -3.08
C SER A 5 8.40 9.18 -3.10
N VAL A 6 7.33 9.76 -2.59
CA VAL A 6 5.98 9.17 -2.67
C VAL A 6 5.44 9.47 -4.06
N LEU A 7 5.27 8.44 -4.89
CA LEU A 7 4.81 8.58 -6.28
C LEU A 7 3.28 8.58 -6.38
N GLY A 8 2.61 7.93 -5.43
CA GLY A 8 1.17 7.93 -5.30
C GLY A 8 0.77 7.76 -3.83
N GLN A 9 -0.48 8.10 -3.53
CA GLN A 9 -1.06 7.93 -2.21
C GLN A 9 -2.58 7.74 -2.29
N ALA A 10 -3.07 6.61 -1.82
CA ALA A 10 -4.48 6.34 -1.57
C ALA A 10 -4.88 6.71 -0.13
N GLU A 11 -5.92 7.52 0.03
CA GLU A 11 -6.42 7.99 1.33
C GLU A 11 -7.94 7.91 1.45
N GLU A 12 -8.43 7.61 2.65
CA GLU A 12 -9.84 7.80 3.00
C GLU A 12 -10.08 9.29 3.31
N VAL A 13 -11.14 9.85 2.73
CA VAL A 13 -11.47 11.27 2.91
C VAL A 13 -11.96 11.50 4.34
N ALA A 14 -11.07 11.99 5.19
CA ALA A 14 -11.36 12.33 6.58
C ALA A 14 -11.29 13.84 6.80
N MET A 15 -12.44 14.49 6.92
CA MET A 15 -12.49 15.94 7.23
C MET A 15 -12.46 16.16 8.74
N ARG A 16 -11.25 16.18 9.30
CA ARG A 16 -11.01 16.41 10.74
C ARG A 16 -11.03 17.90 11.11
N ALA A 17 -12.01 18.63 10.59
CA ALA A 17 -12.21 20.05 10.85
C ALA A 17 -13.70 20.34 11.09
N GLY A 18 -13.98 21.44 11.81
CA GLY A 18 -15.35 21.89 12.12
C GLY A 18 -15.75 23.15 11.37
N GLY A 19 -17.06 23.43 11.34
CA GLY A 19 -17.62 24.69 10.82
C GLY A 19 -17.17 25.02 9.40
N TRP A 20 -16.75 26.27 9.18
CA TRP A 20 -16.35 26.80 7.88
C TRP A 20 -15.13 26.12 7.25
N GLN A 21 -14.24 25.51 8.05
CA GLN A 21 -13.12 24.75 7.50
C GLN A 21 -13.60 23.47 6.82
N LYS A 22 -14.52 22.74 7.46
CA LYS A 22 -15.15 21.56 6.86
C LYS A 22 -15.91 21.91 5.59
N ALA A 23 -16.75 22.95 5.63
CA ALA A 23 -17.55 23.36 4.49
C ALA A 23 -16.69 23.72 3.25
N ARG A 24 -15.54 24.37 3.46
CA ARG A 24 -14.58 24.66 2.37
C ARG A 24 -13.94 23.39 1.80
N MET A 25 -13.58 22.43 2.65
CA MET A 25 -13.06 21.14 2.18
C MET A 25 -14.12 20.37 1.38
N GLU A 26 -15.37 20.34 1.85
CA GLU A 26 -16.48 19.70 1.12
C GLU A 26 -16.71 20.35 -0.24
N GLN A 27 -16.78 21.69 -0.27
CA GLN A 27 -16.99 22.44 -1.50
C GLN A 27 -15.85 22.20 -2.52
N GLN A 28 -14.59 22.16 -2.07
CA GLN A 28 -13.46 21.82 -2.94
C GLN A 28 -13.62 20.43 -3.58
N MET A 29 -14.06 19.43 -2.82
CA MET A 29 -14.31 18.09 -3.36
C MET A 29 -15.45 18.08 -4.38
N TYR A 30 -16.52 18.85 -4.14
CA TYR A 30 -17.60 19.01 -5.11
C TYR A 30 -17.13 19.69 -6.40
N GLU A 31 -16.25 20.70 -6.31
CA GLU A 31 -15.70 21.35 -7.50
C GLU A 31 -14.82 20.43 -8.33
N TRP A 32 -14.01 19.58 -7.68
CA TRP A 32 -13.14 18.64 -8.38
C TRP A 32 -13.86 17.41 -8.92
N PHE A 33 -14.83 16.85 -8.16
CA PHE A 33 -15.37 15.52 -8.43
C PHE A 33 -16.90 15.47 -8.57
N GLY A 34 -17.61 16.59 -8.39
CA GLY A 34 -19.07 16.65 -8.37
C GLY A 34 -19.73 15.98 -7.15
N ARG A 35 -18.93 15.44 -6.22
CA ARG A 35 -19.35 14.80 -4.97
C ARG A 35 -18.19 14.79 -3.97
N VAL A 36 -18.47 14.50 -2.71
CA VAL A 36 -17.41 14.14 -1.75
C VAL A 36 -17.11 12.64 -1.91
N PRO A 37 -15.94 12.23 -2.45
CA PRO A 37 -15.60 10.83 -2.56
C PRO A 37 -15.28 10.22 -1.18
N GLN A 38 -15.41 8.90 -1.06
CA GLN A 38 -14.97 8.18 0.16
C GLN A 38 -13.45 8.04 0.22
N PHE A 39 -12.80 7.87 -0.93
CA PHE A 39 -11.36 7.71 -1.07
C PHE A 39 -10.83 8.60 -2.19
N ILE A 40 -9.58 9.06 -2.06
CA ILE A 40 -8.86 9.84 -3.08
C ILE A 40 -7.52 9.14 -3.32
N ILE A 41 -7.15 9.02 -4.60
CA ILE A 41 -5.81 8.63 -5.02
C ILE A 41 -5.14 9.86 -5.61
N THR A 42 -4.01 10.25 -5.03
CA THR A 42 -3.20 11.38 -5.47
C THR A 42 -1.91 10.85 -6.08
N LEU A 43 -1.53 11.33 -7.25
CA LEU A 43 -0.31 10.91 -7.95
C LEU A 43 0.64 12.09 -8.15
N ALA A 44 1.94 11.81 -8.12
CA ALA A 44 2.99 12.78 -8.36
C ALA A 44 3.00 13.18 -9.85
N ALA A 45 2.52 14.39 -10.14
CA ALA A 45 2.36 14.88 -11.52
C ALA A 45 3.67 14.94 -12.31
N ASP A 46 4.78 15.26 -11.64
CA ASP A 46 6.12 15.27 -12.23
C ASP A 46 6.54 13.87 -12.69
N TYR A 47 6.28 12.84 -11.89
CA TYR A 47 6.50 11.44 -12.29
C TYR A 47 5.56 11.01 -13.41
N CYS A 48 4.25 11.24 -13.27
CA CYS A 48 3.25 10.85 -14.28
C CYS A 48 3.46 11.50 -15.64
N SER A 49 4.13 12.67 -15.70
CA SER A 49 4.47 13.33 -16.96
C SER A 49 5.67 12.71 -17.69
N GLN A 50 6.45 11.87 -17.01
CA GLN A 50 7.73 11.33 -17.51
C GLN A 50 7.73 9.80 -17.63
N CYS A 51 6.90 9.10 -16.84
CA CYS A 51 6.86 7.66 -16.85
C CYS A 51 6.17 7.12 -18.12
N SER A 52 6.49 5.87 -18.46
CA SER A 52 5.79 5.14 -19.53
C SER A 52 4.34 4.83 -19.13
N ASP A 53 3.49 4.55 -20.12
CA ASP A 53 2.11 4.10 -19.89
C ASP A 53 2.06 2.86 -18.97
N LEU A 54 3.05 1.96 -19.10
CA LEU A 54 3.16 0.75 -18.31
C LEU A 54 3.40 1.07 -16.83
N GLU A 55 4.35 1.97 -16.55
CA GLU A 55 4.66 2.44 -15.20
C GLU A 55 3.49 3.22 -14.59
N PHE A 56 2.79 4.03 -15.40
CA PHE A 56 1.60 4.75 -14.98
C PHE A 56 0.48 3.79 -14.57
N CYS A 57 0.20 2.77 -15.40
CA CYS A 57 -0.78 1.73 -15.07
C CYS A 57 -0.41 0.95 -13.80
N ALA A 58 0.88 0.60 -13.66
CA ALA A 58 1.37 -0.09 -12.46
C ALA A 58 1.18 0.76 -11.20
N LEU A 59 1.44 2.08 -11.27
CA LEU A 59 1.22 3.01 -10.16
C LEU A 59 -0.28 3.13 -9.81
N ILE A 60 -1.15 3.30 -10.80
CA ILE A 60 -2.61 3.34 -10.58
C ILE A 60 -3.09 2.07 -9.88
N GLU A 61 -2.66 0.90 -10.36
CA GLU A 61 -3.08 -0.37 -9.76
C GLU A 61 -2.53 -0.56 -8.35
N HIS A 62 -1.28 -0.15 -8.10
CA HIS A 62 -0.69 -0.15 -6.76
C HIS A 62 -1.56 0.64 -5.77
N GLU A 63 -1.92 1.88 -6.11
CA GLU A 63 -2.77 2.70 -5.24
C GLU A 63 -4.18 2.13 -5.07
N LEU A 64 -4.76 1.54 -6.13
CA LEU A 64 -6.06 0.87 -6.05
C LEU A 64 -6.03 -0.35 -5.11
N TYR A 65 -4.92 -1.10 -5.07
CA TYR A 65 -4.79 -2.25 -4.18
C TYR A 65 -4.80 -1.90 -2.69
N HIS A 66 -4.49 -0.65 -2.32
CA HIS A 66 -4.67 -0.19 -0.95
C HIS A 66 -6.15 -0.13 -0.55
N ILE A 67 -7.10 -0.06 -1.49
CA ILE A 67 -8.53 -0.03 -1.20
C ILE A 67 -9.08 -1.46 -1.30
N CYS A 68 -9.42 -2.04 -0.15
CA CYS A 68 -9.93 -3.41 -0.07
C CYS A 68 -11.23 -3.50 0.71
N GLN A 69 -11.99 -4.57 0.50
CA GLN A 69 -13.15 -4.85 1.36
C GLN A 69 -12.68 -5.25 2.76
N ALA A 70 -13.27 -4.64 3.78
CA ALA A 70 -13.08 -5.02 5.16
C ALA A 70 -13.63 -6.43 5.41
N THR A 71 -12.96 -7.18 6.28
CA THR A 71 -13.42 -8.49 6.73
C THR A 71 -13.82 -8.46 8.20
N ASP A 72 -14.61 -9.44 8.62
CA ASP A 72 -14.88 -9.71 10.03
C ASP A 72 -13.75 -10.52 10.69
N GLU A 73 -13.95 -10.89 11.95
CA GLU A 73 -12.99 -11.64 12.77
C GLU A 73 -12.73 -13.06 12.25
N PHE A 74 -13.61 -13.56 11.37
CA PHE A 74 -13.52 -14.88 10.76
C PHE A 74 -13.06 -14.82 9.30
N GLY A 75 -12.73 -13.62 8.79
CA GLY A 75 -12.28 -13.40 7.42
C GLY A 75 -13.41 -13.25 6.40
N ALA A 76 -14.68 -13.23 6.80
CA ALA A 76 -15.78 -13.04 5.87
C ALA A 76 -15.91 -11.56 5.44
N PRO A 77 -16.30 -11.27 4.18
CA PRO A 77 -16.44 -9.90 3.70
C PRO A 77 -17.54 -9.12 4.45
N LYS A 78 -17.23 -7.90 4.90
CA LYS A 78 -18.18 -7.00 5.55
C LYS A 78 -18.95 -6.17 4.53
N PHE A 79 -20.20 -5.87 4.86
CA PHE A 79 -21.09 -5.01 4.09
C PHE A 79 -21.58 -3.84 4.95
N THR A 80 -21.97 -2.74 4.30
CA THR A 80 -22.68 -1.62 4.93
C THR A 80 -24.15 -2.01 5.17
N GLN A 81 -24.90 -1.15 5.87
CA GLN A 81 -26.33 -1.42 6.13
C GLN A 81 -27.16 -1.46 4.84
N GLU A 82 -26.69 -0.78 3.80
CA GLU A 82 -27.26 -0.72 2.46
C GLU A 82 -26.86 -1.94 1.60
N GLY A 83 -26.07 -2.88 2.14
CA GLY A 83 -25.64 -4.09 1.43
C GLY A 83 -24.44 -3.88 0.49
N LEU A 84 -23.79 -2.71 0.51
CA LEU A 84 -22.59 -2.46 -0.29
C LEU A 84 -21.33 -3.01 0.41
N PRO A 85 -20.27 -3.39 -0.32
CA PRO A 85 -19.00 -3.77 0.28
C PRO A 85 -18.47 -2.66 1.20
N LYS A 86 -18.16 -3.00 2.46
CA LYS A 86 -17.53 -2.05 3.38
C LYS A 86 -16.05 -1.96 3.04
N LEU A 87 -15.60 -0.86 2.44
CA LEU A 87 -14.21 -0.67 2.05
C LEU A 87 -13.35 -0.17 3.23
N LYS A 88 -12.05 -0.44 3.18
CA LYS A 88 -11.02 0.05 4.10
C LYS A 88 -9.69 0.23 3.36
N LEU A 89 -8.81 1.05 3.93
CA LEU A 89 -7.40 1.05 3.54
C LEU A 89 -6.68 -0.17 4.12
N ARG A 90 -5.91 -0.86 3.28
CA ARG A 90 -4.89 -1.83 3.67
C ARG A 90 -3.54 -1.11 3.66
N GLY A 91 -2.69 -1.39 4.64
CA GLY A 91 -1.29 -0.96 4.57
C GLY A 91 -0.55 -1.70 3.44
N HIS A 92 0.69 -1.28 3.16
CA HIS A 92 1.52 -1.93 2.14
C HIS A 92 1.71 -3.40 2.51
N ASP A 93 1.01 -4.28 1.82
CA ASP A 93 0.99 -5.73 2.07
C ASP A 93 1.66 -6.43 0.88
N VAL A 94 2.36 -7.54 1.11
CA VAL A 94 3.10 -8.25 0.05
C VAL A 94 2.18 -8.66 -1.09
N GLU A 95 0.91 -8.95 -0.80
CA GLU A 95 -0.13 -9.29 -1.81
C GLU A 95 -0.37 -8.17 -2.84
N GLU A 96 -0.22 -6.91 -2.44
CA GLU A 96 -0.31 -5.71 -3.30
C GLU A 96 0.75 -5.75 -4.41
N PHE A 97 1.95 -6.21 -4.07
CA PHE A 97 3.06 -6.35 -5.01
C PHE A 97 2.87 -7.54 -5.94
N VAL A 98 2.29 -8.67 -5.48
CA VAL A 98 2.14 -9.87 -6.31
C VAL A 98 1.26 -9.62 -7.54
N GLY A 99 0.14 -8.89 -7.38
CA GLY A 99 -0.76 -8.56 -8.49
C GLY A 99 -0.09 -7.70 -9.55
N VAL A 100 0.58 -6.62 -9.11
CA VAL A 100 1.30 -5.69 -9.97
C VAL A 100 2.47 -6.38 -10.67
N VAL A 101 3.30 -7.14 -9.93
CA VAL A 101 4.45 -7.88 -10.45
C VAL A 101 4.01 -8.91 -11.49
N ARG A 102 2.90 -9.61 -11.25
CA ARG A 102 2.38 -10.62 -12.20
C ARG A 102 1.94 -10.01 -13.53
N ARG A 103 1.39 -8.79 -13.52
CA ARG A 103 0.87 -8.12 -14.73
C ARG A 103 1.92 -7.28 -15.46
N TYR A 104 2.81 -6.63 -14.71
CA TYR A 104 3.71 -5.60 -15.23
C TYR A 104 5.19 -5.90 -15.03
N GLY A 105 5.52 -6.99 -14.34
CA GLY A 105 6.89 -7.33 -13.95
C GLY A 105 7.31 -6.66 -12.65
N ALA A 106 8.44 -7.11 -12.10
CA ALA A 106 8.99 -6.55 -10.88
C ALA A 106 9.52 -5.13 -11.11
N SER A 107 9.14 -4.19 -10.25
CA SER A 107 9.83 -2.90 -10.17
C SER A 107 11.28 -3.11 -9.71
N ARG A 108 12.15 -2.11 -9.86
CA ARG A 108 13.56 -2.25 -9.45
C ARG A 108 13.71 -2.67 -8.00
N ASP A 109 12.98 -2.03 -7.08
CA ASP A 109 12.98 -2.36 -5.65
C ASP A 109 12.50 -3.81 -5.38
N VAL A 110 11.47 -4.27 -6.11
CA VAL A 110 10.98 -5.65 -5.98
C VAL A 110 11.97 -6.64 -6.59
N GLN A 111 12.64 -6.29 -7.69
CA GLN A 111 13.67 -7.11 -8.30
C GLN A 111 14.88 -7.24 -7.37
N GLU A 112 15.30 -6.17 -6.71
CA GLU A 112 16.36 -6.21 -5.69
C GLU A 112 15.97 -7.16 -4.52
N MET A 113 14.69 -7.16 -4.10
CA MET A 113 14.19 -8.12 -3.11
C MET A 113 14.15 -9.56 -3.62
N ILE A 114 13.73 -9.78 -4.87
CA ILE A 114 13.72 -11.11 -5.52
C ILE A 114 15.16 -11.64 -5.61
N ASP A 115 16.10 -10.79 -6.04
CA ASP A 115 17.51 -11.15 -6.18
C ASP A 115 18.13 -11.48 -4.82
N ALA A 116 17.82 -10.71 -3.78
CA ALA A 116 18.22 -11.01 -2.41
C ALA A 116 17.63 -12.32 -1.88
N ALA A 117 16.35 -12.60 -2.17
CA ALA A 117 15.68 -13.84 -1.76
C ALA A 117 16.21 -15.08 -2.50
N ASN A 118 16.71 -14.92 -3.73
CA ASN A 118 17.32 -15.98 -4.51
C ASN A 118 18.78 -16.28 -4.10
N GLN A 119 19.40 -15.44 -3.29
CA GLN A 119 20.73 -15.68 -2.73
C GLN A 119 20.63 -16.40 -1.37
N PRO A 120 21.66 -17.19 -0.99
CA PRO A 120 21.75 -17.71 0.36
C PRO A 120 21.69 -16.55 1.37
N ALA A 121 20.93 -16.72 2.45
CA ALA A 121 20.90 -15.73 3.51
C ALA A 121 22.33 -15.46 4.02
N GLU A 122 22.73 -14.18 4.04
CA GLU A 122 24.06 -13.77 4.51
C GLU A 122 24.32 -14.18 5.96
N VAL A 123 23.25 -14.37 6.74
CA VAL A 123 23.29 -14.90 8.09
C VAL A 123 22.46 -16.18 8.13
N ALA A 124 23.14 -17.33 8.19
CA ALA A 124 22.46 -18.60 8.31
C ALA A 124 21.89 -18.79 9.72
N HIS A 125 20.83 -19.61 9.83
CA HIS A 125 20.22 -19.96 11.12
C HIS A 125 21.24 -20.53 12.14
N LEU A 126 22.26 -21.24 11.64
CA LEU A 126 23.34 -21.80 12.45
C LEU A 126 24.23 -20.72 13.07
N ASP A 127 24.48 -19.62 12.34
CA ASP A 127 25.31 -18.51 12.82
C ASP A 127 24.56 -17.68 13.87
N ILE A 128 23.24 -17.54 13.73
CA ILE A 128 22.39 -16.91 14.75
C ILE A 128 22.46 -17.68 16.07
N ALA A 129 22.40 -19.02 16.02
CA ALA A 129 22.47 -19.86 17.21
C ALA A 129 23.82 -19.70 17.95
N ARG A 130 24.93 -19.53 17.19
CA ARG A 130 26.27 -19.25 17.73
C ARG A 130 26.39 -17.84 18.30
N ALA A 131 25.80 -16.85 17.63
CA ALA A 131 25.82 -15.46 18.07
C ALA A 131 24.93 -15.20 19.31
N CYS A 132 23.84 -15.94 19.47
CA CYS A 132 22.87 -15.75 20.56
C CYS A 132 23.41 -16.18 21.95
N GLY A 133 24.48 -16.99 22.01
CA GLY A 133 25.12 -17.44 23.26
C GLY A 133 24.25 -18.33 24.17
N THR A 134 22.93 -18.38 23.95
CA THR A 134 21.94 -19.09 24.77
C THR A 134 21.27 -20.23 24.00
N CYS A 135 21.13 -20.10 22.67
CA CYS A 135 20.53 -21.14 21.83
C CYS A 135 21.30 -22.46 21.87
N MET A 136 22.63 -22.40 21.91
CA MET A 136 23.49 -23.59 22.01
C MET A 136 23.50 -24.22 23.42
N LEU A 137 23.13 -23.47 24.47
CA LEU A 137 23.04 -23.99 25.84
C LEU A 137 21.80 -24.87 26.07
N ARG A 138 20.76 -24.74 25.23
CA ARG A 138 19.53 -25.55 25.33
C ARG A 138 19.55 -26.82 24.47
N LEU A 139 20.54 -26.95 23.59
CA LEU A 139 20.75 -28.14 22.74
C LEU A 139 21.74 -29.14 23.36
N ALA A 140 22.37 -28.78 24.47
CA ALA A 140 23.30 -29.61 25.24
C ALA A 140 22.60 -30.33 26.41
#